data_AF-X1VSU3-F1
#
_entry.id   AF-X1VSU3-F1
#
_cell.length_a   1.000
_cell.length_b   1.000
_cell.length_c   1.000
_cell.angle_alpha   90.00
_cell.angle_beta   90.00
_cell.angle_gamma   90.00
#
_symmetry.space_group_name_H-M   'P 1'
#
loop_
_entity.id
_entity.type
_entity.pdbx_description
1 polymer ?
#
loop_
_entity_poly.entity_id
_entity_poly.type
_entity_poly.pdbx_seq_one_letter_code
_entity_poly.pdbx_strand_id
1 'polypeptide(L)'
;FYQTTRPFGWWKPLKDCLPEDVQQRMKKEHFYDVLSLPFAIVWQVTLFLLPMQLIIRSWHAFFVTLPIFIISLIGLYLFWYKQLPETNYEEEYEKTI
;
A
#
# COMPACT_ATOMS: atom_id res chain seq x y z
N PHE A 1 -21.36 1.68 8.82
CA PHE A 1 -21.09 1.57 7.37
C PHE A 1 -19.93 2.48 6.93
N TYR A 2 -19.93 3.80 7.15
CA TYR A 2 -18.78 4.68 6.82
C TYR A 2 -17.48 4.39 7.59
N GLN A 3 -17.55 3.83 8.80
CA GLN A 3 -16.38 3.34 9.55
C GLN A 3 -15.76 2.07 8.92
N THR A 4 -16.57 1.25 8.23
CA THR A 4 -16.16 -0.10 7.81
C THR A 4 -15.52 -0.10 6.42
N THR A 5 -15.89 0.87 5.55
CA THR A 5 -15.47 0.82 4.13
C THR A 5 -14.36 1.81 3.77
N ARG A 6 -13.93 2.69 4.70
CA ARG A 6 -12.89 3.75 4.54
C ARG A 6 -12.55 4.06 3.06
N PRO A 7 -13.46 4.71 2.31
CA PRO A 7 -13.32 4.82 0.87
C PRO A 7 -12.14 5.73 0.49
N PHE A 8 -11.28 5.26 -0.41
CA PHE A 8 -10.16 6.02 -0.98
C PHE A 8 -10.70 7.28 -1.71
N GLY A 9 -10.55 8.49 -1.13
CA GLY A 9 -11.05 9.72 -1.77
C GLY A 9 -11.09 11.03 -0.97
N TRP A 10 -11.68 12.03 -1.63
CA TRP A 10 -11.67 13.49 -1.33
C TRP A 10 -12.67 13.93 -0.24
N TRP A 11 -12.70 13.27 0.92
CA TRP A 11 -13.70 13.50 1.97
C TRP A 11 -13.37 14.64 2.95
N LYS A 12 -12.97 15.81 2.43
CA LYS A 12 -12.71 17.03 3.24
C LYS A 12 -13.82 17.36 4.27
N PRO A 13 -15.13 17.32 3.94
CA PRO A 13 -16.17 17.76 4.88
C PRO A 13 -16.49 16.76 6.01
N LEU A 14 -16.01 15.52 5.94
CA LEU A 14 -16.27 14.50 6.99
C LEU A 14 -15.11 14.36 7.99
N LYS A 15 -13.93 14.90 7.65
CA LYS A 15 -12.77 14.94 8.54
C LYS A 15 -13.04 15.79 9.78
N ASP A 16 -13.78 16.89 9.64
CA ASP A 16 -14.10 17.83 10.73
C ASP A 16 -14.96 17.24 11.88
N CYS A 17 -15.55 16.05 11.70
CA CYS A 17 -16.29 15.37 12.77
C CYS A 17 -15.43 14.41 13.60
N LEU A 18 -14.14 14.23 13.28
CA LEU A 18 -13.23 13.32 13.96
C LEU A 18 -12.15 14.09 14.76
N PRO A 19 -11.79 13.63 15.97
CA PRO A 19 -10.78 14.27 16.81
C PRO A 19 -9.42 14.36 16.09
N GLU A 20 -8.69 15.46 16.34
CA GLU A 20 -7.54 15.87 15.51
C GLU A 20 -6.38 14.86 15.50
N ASP A 21 -6.22 14.10 16.58
CA ASP A 21 -5.23 13.04 16.74
C ASP A 21 -5.48 11.86 15.78
N VAL A 22 -6.75 11.49 15.56
CA VAL A 22 -7.14 10.43 14.62
C VAL A 22 -6.97 10.92 13.17
N GLN A 23 -7.27 12.20 12.89
CA GLN A 23 -7.09 12.77 11.56
C GLN A 23 -5.61 12.82 11.12
N GLN A 24 -4.69 13.19 12.01
CA GLN A 24 -3.27 13.23 11.69
C GLN A 24 -2.70 11.84 11.43
N ARG A 25 -3.13 10.84 12.21
CA ARG A 25 -2.74 9.44 12.01
C ARG A 25 -3.27 8.89 10.68
N MET A 26 -4.54 9.11 10.35
CA MET A 26 -5.13 8.70 9.06
C MET A 26 -4.46 9.39 7.85
N LYS A 27 -4.12 10.68 7.94
CA LYS A 27 -3.40 11.37 6.85
C LYS A 27 -2.03 10.74 6.59
N LYS A 28 -1.34 10.34 7.65
CA LYS A 28 -0.02 9.72 7.56
C LYS A 28 -0.10 8.35 6.88
N GLU A 29 -1.04 7.51 7.29
CA GLU A 29 -1.31 6.21 6.63
C GLU A 29 -1.64 6.36 5.15
N HIS A 30 -2.62 7.22 4.82
CA HIS A 30 -3.00 7.48 3.43
C HIS A 30 -1.84 7.99 2.57
N PHE A 31 -0.92 8.78 3.13
CA PHE A 31 0.24 9.26 2.39
C PHE A 31 1.19 8.12 2.01
N TYR A 32 1.47 7.21 2.93
CA TYR A 32 2.33 6.05 2.67
C TYR A 32 1.67 5.01 1.77
N ASP A 33 0.35 4.83 1.87
CA ASP A 33 -0.41 3.99 0.94
C ASP A 33 -0.36 4.54 -0.49
N VAL A 34 -0.55 5.85 -0.67
CA VAL A 34 -0.44 6.48 -2.01
C VAL A 34 0.99 6.43 -2.54
N LEU A 35 2.00 6.52 -1.67
CA LEU A 35 3.41 6.40 -2.06
C LEU A 35 3.79 4.97 -2.44
N SER A 36 3.20 3.96 -1.81
CA SER A 36 3.46 2.54 -2.11
C SER A 36 2.71 2.03 -3.35
N LEU A 37 1.59 2.66 -3.71
CA LEU A 37 0.77 2.37 -4.89
C LEU A 37 1.56 2.23 -6.22
N PRO A 38 2.44 3.17 -6.63
CA PRO A 38 3.22 3.02 -7.85
C PRO A 38 4.18 1.82 -7.80
N PHE A 39 4.78 1.53 -6.64
CA PHE A 39 5.63 0.34 -6.45
C PHE A 39 4.82 -0.95 -6.55
N ALA A 40 3.61 -0.97 -5.99
CA ALA A 40 2.68 -2.10 -6.11
C ALA A 40 2.31 -2.36 -7.58
N ILE A 41 2.07 -1.31 -8.38
CA ILE A 41 1.75 -1.44 -9.80
C ILE A 41 2.96 -1.98 -10.58
N VAL A 42 4.16 -1.45 -10.38
CA VAL A 42 5.38 -1.94 -11.06
C VAL A 42 5.66 -3.40 -10.68
N TRP A 43 5.50 -3.74 -9.39
CA TRP A 43 5.60 -5.11 -8.92
C TRP A 43 4.58 -6.04 -9.61
N GLN A 44 3.32 -5.62 -9.70
CA GLN A 44 2.25 -6.40 -10.33
C GLN A 44 2.54 -6.63 -11.83
N VAL A 45 2.95 -5.60 -12.55
CA VAL A 45 3.29 -5.70 -13.99
C VAL A 45 4.48 -6.61 -14.21
N THR A 46 5.53 -6.49 -13.40
CA THR A 46 6.73 -7.33 -13.52
C THR A 46 6.45 -8.80 -13.18
N LEU A 47 5.52 -9.08 -12.25
CA LEU A 47 5.05 -10.42 -11.93
C LEU A 47 4.41 -11.11 -13.14
N PHE A 48 3.69 -10.38 -13.99
CA PHE A 48 3.13 -10.92 -15.24
C PHE A 48 4.17 -11.05 -16.36
N LEU A 49 5.16 -10.16 -16.41
CA LEU A 49 6.21 -10.21 -17.45
C LEU A 49 7.20 -11.36 -17.24
N LEU A 50 7.59 -11.66 -16.00
CA LEU A 50 8.53 -12.75 -15.70
C LEU A 50 8.14 -14.12 -16.28
N PRO A 51 6.91 -14.65 -16.07
CA PRO A 51 6.51 -15.93 -16.65
C PRO A 51 6.43 -15.87 -18.18
N MET A 52 5.98 -14.75 -18.77
CA MET A 52 5.98 -14.61 -20.24
C MET A 52 7.39 -14.65 -20.83
N GLN A 53 8.34 -13.95 -20.20
CA GLN A 53 9.73 -13.89 -20.65
C GLN A 53 10.43 -15.24 -20.52
N LEU A 54 10.07 -16.02 -19.49
CA LEU A 54 10.53 -17.40 -19.28
C LEU A 54 10.00 -18.33 -20.38
N ILE A 55 8.71 -18.22 -20.72
CA ILE A 55 8.08 -19.01 -21.81
C ILE A 55 8.74 -18.71 -23.17
N ILE A 56 8.99 -17.43 -23.47
CA ILE A 56 9.64 -16.98 -24.72
C ILE A 56 11.16 -17.29 -24.70
N ARG A 57 11.69 -17.77 -23.58
CA ARG A 57 13.12 -18.08 -23.37
C ARG A 57 14.03 -16.86 -23.58
N SER A 58 13.51 -15.68 -23.27
CA SER A 58 14.19 -14.38 -23.42
C SER A 58 15.03 -14.03 -22.19
N TRP A 59 16.17 -14.71 -22.02
CA TRP A 59 17.03 -14.57 -20.83
C TRP A 59 17.49 -13.14 -20.57
N HIS A 60 17.84 -12.38 -21.61
CA HIS A 60 18.29 -11.00 -21.46
C HIS A 60 17.21 -10.09 -20.85
N ALA A 61 15.97 -10.22 -21.32
CA ALA A 61 14.85 -9.42 -20.81
C ALA A 61 14.48 -9.85 -19.39
N PHE A 62 14.57 -11.15 -19.08
CA PHE A 62 14.36 -11.70 -17.73
C PHE A 62 15.35 -11.16 -16.69
N PHE A 63 16.65 -11.09 -17.03
CA PHE A 63 17.66 -10.54 -16.13
C PHE A 63 17.51 -9.04 -15.88
N VAL A 64 16.81 -8.30 -16.75
CA VAL A 64 16.49 -6.88 -16.53
C VAL A 64 15.21 -6.70 -15.71
N THR A 65 14.18 -7.52 -15.94
CA THR A 65 12.91 -7.42 -15.20
C THR A 65 13.00 -7.96 -13.78
N LEU A 66 13.83 -8.97 -13.54
CA LEU A 66 14.05 -9.55 -12.21
C LEU A 66 14.54 -8.53 -11.16
N PRO A 67 15.58 -7.71 -11.39
CA PRO A 67 15.98 -6.69 -10.42
C PRO A 67 14.91 -5.61 -10.25
N ILE A 68 14.17 -5.24 -11.29
CA ILE A 68 13.05 -4.28 -11.19
C ILE A 68 11.95 -4.84 -10.29
N PHE A 69 11.62 -6.12 -10.45
CA PHE A 69 10.67 -6.83 -9.59
C PHE A 69 11.13 -6.83 -8.13
N ILE A 70 12.40 -7.17 -7.87
CA ILE A 70 12.96 -7.19 -6.51
C ILE A 70 12.95 -5.79 -5.88
N ILE A 71 13.40 -4.77 -6.61
CA ILE A 71 13.40 -3.38 -6.12
C ILE A 71 11.98 -2.92 -5.80
N SER A 72 11.00 -3.27 -6.64
CA SER A 72 9.60 -2.92 -6.41
C SER A 72 9.02 -3.64 -5.20
N LEU A 73 9.39 -4.91 -4.99
CA LEU A 73 8.98 -5.70 -3.80
C LEU A 73 9.61 -5.14 -2.52
N ILE A 74 10.89 -4.75 -2.55
CA ILE A 74 11.55 -4.09 -1.41
C ILE A 74 10.91 -2.72 -1.13
N GLY A 75 10.62 -1.94 -2.18
CA GLY A 75 9.91 -0.66 -2.07
C GLY A 75 8.56 -0.85 -1.39
N LEU A 76 7.77 -1.83 -1.84
CA LEU A 76 6.49 -2.16 -1.22
C LEU A 76 6.66 -2.56 0.25
N TYR A 77 7.63 -3.42 0.57
CA TYR A 77 7.89 -3.83 1.94
C TYR A 77 8.27 -2.64 2.85
N LEU A 78 9.12 -1.73 2.38
CA LEU A 78 9.55 -0.58 3.18
C LEU A 78 8.47 0.50 3.32
N PHE A 79 7.72 0.78 2.25
CA PHE A 79 6.71 1.86 2.27
C PHE A 79 5.37 1.41 2.85
N TRP A 80 5.00 0.15 2.65
CA TRP A 80 3.74 -0.39 3.12
C TRP A 80 3.94 -1.21 4.40
N TYR A 81 4.68 -2.33 4.34
CA TYR A 81 4.79 -3.27 5.47
C TYR A 81 5.39 -2.66 6.74
N LYS A 82 6.46 -1.88 6.63
CA LYS A 82 7.09 -1.23 7.81
C LYS A 82 6.22 -0.13 8.42
N GLN A 83 5.27 0.42 7.66
CA GLN A 83 4.49 1.57 8.06
C GLN A 83 3.11 1.21 8.62
N LEU A 84 2.71 -0.05 8.48
CA LEU A 84 1.51 -0.61 9.07
C LEU A 84 1.59 -0.57 10.61
N PRO A 85 0.58 -0.01 11.29
CA PRO A 85 0.51 -0.06 12.74
C PRO A 85 0.29 -1.50 13.23
N GLU A 86 0.88 -1.82 14.37
CA GLU A 86 0.87 -3.16 14.99
C GLU A 86 -0.51 -3.54 15.56
N THR A 87 -1.39 -2.56 15.74
CA THR A 87 -2.73 -2.70 16.34
C THR A 87 -3.81 -2.21 15.39
N ASN A 88 -4.83 -3.06 15.16
CA ASN A 88 -6.05 -2.67 14.48
C ASN A 88 -6.84 -1.71 15.37
N TYR A 89 -7.16 -0.52 14.86
CA TYR A 89 -7.87 0.55 15.58
C TYR A 89 -9.21 0.14 16.21
N GLU A 90 -9.83 -0.94 15.72
CA GLU A 90 -11.10 -1.43 16.28
C GLU A 90 -10.93 -1.95 17.72
N GLU A 91 -9.78 -2.54 18.06
CA GLU A 91 -9.51 -3.04 19.41
C GLU A 91 -9.31 -1.92 20.45
N GLU A 92 -8.85 -0.75 20.03
CA GLU A 92 -8.66 0.40 20.93
C GLU A 92 -9.99 1.11 21.22
N TYR A 93 -10.89 1.16 20.25
CA TYR A 93 -12.24 1.70 20.43
C TYR A 93 -13.10 0.79 21.32
N GLU A 94 -13.01 -0.53 21.14
CA GLU A 94 -13.76 -1.49 21.97
C GLU A 94 -13.29 -1.50 23.43
N LYS A 95 -12.01 -1.19 23.71
CA LYS A 95 -11.49 -1.02 25.08
C LYS A 95 -11.97 0.25 25.78
N THR A 96 -12.55 1.21 25.05
CA THR A 96 -13.07 2.47 25.62
C THR A 96 -14.57 2.46 25.92
N ILE A 97 -15.27 1.36 25.59
CA ILE A 97 -16.70 1.15 25.91
C ILE A 97 -16.85 0.25 27.13
#